data_AF-A0AAP4FWY4-F1
#
_entry.id   AF-A0AAP4FWY4-F1
#
_cell.length_a   1.000
_cell.length_b   1.000
_cell.length_c   1.000
_cell.angle_alpha   90.00
_cell.angle_beta   90.00
_cell.angle_gamma   90.00
#
_symmetry.space_group_name_H-M   'P 1'
#
loop_
_entity.id
_entity.type
_entity.pdbx_description
1 polymer ?
#
loop_
_entity_poly.entity_id
_entity_poly.type
_entity_poly.pdbx_seq_one_letter_code
_entity_poly.pdbx_strand_id
1 'polypeptide(L)'
;MLKNNPLGLGSITGPADIAELIRLYERKASHQKAYNTLNGYRVCDSSGGAVKRPIPWLELELCHIYPNSKGGANTTCNIIIAPSLINRMMKDSVPVCITRRTFCGIKAAGSFLPVKSTLLKSLTEQYSQVEVQEALNPVKHITFADPSVSRRLFGTDIYAYPPLLKLLKEESSRLELWDLRESINHIESSHWLFAGPANELFAVAAFHAMLNGDADNLLEIFSGLHEDVMERARQKETLNHAYYQSTLDQYMSHHFRLDLHNQEACFLFYNTFFTVPPLDKHGALIIPHQF
;
A
#
# COMPACT_ATOMS: atom_id res chain seq x y z
N MET A 1 3.07 -16.97 1.28
CA MET A 1 1.96 -16.55 2.15
C MET A 1 1.41 -17.73 2.95
N LEU A 2 0.55 -18.59 2.38
CA LEU A 2 -0.09 -19.72 3.09
C LEU A 2 0.90 -20.71 3.72
N LYS A 3 1.95 -21.12 3.00
CA LYS A 3 2.98 -22.03 3.53
C LYS A 3 3.73 -21.50 4.75
N ASN A 4 3.82 -20.19 4.89
CA ASN A 4 4.53 -19.52 5.98
C ASN A 4 3.58 -19.11 7.11
N ASN A 5 2.28 -19.38 6.96
CA ASN A 5 1.29 -19.14 7.99
C ASN A 5 1.24 -20.36 8.92
N PRO A 6 1.23 -20.20 10.25
CA PRO A 6 1.16 -21.33 11.18
C PRO A 6 -0.12 -22.17 11.04
N LEU A 7 -1.15 -21.69 10.34
CA LEU A 7 -2.39 -22.42 10.07
C LEU A 7 -2.46 -23.02 8.66
N GLY A 8 -1.53 -22.69 7.76
CA GLY A 8 -1.58 -23.17 6.37
C GLY A 8 -2.90 -22.79 5.67
N LEU A 9 -3.66 -23.77 5.16
CA LEU A 9 -4.99 -23.55 4.59
C LEU A 9 -6.03 -23.10 5.62
N GLY A 10 -5.83 -23.34 6.92
CA GLY A 10 -6.73 -22.82 7.96
C GLY A 10 -6.69 -21.30 8.13
N SER A 11 -5.81 -20.63 7.38
CA SER A 11 -5.76 -19.17 7.33
C SER A 11 -6.68 -18.55 6.28
N ILE A 12 -7.34 -19.35 5.44
CA ILE A 12 -8.40 -18.93 4.52
C ILE A 12 -9.75 -19.50 4.99
N THR A 13 -10.82 -18.87 4.54
CA THR A 13 -12.21 -19.30 4.75
C THR A 13 -12.69 -20.21 3.62
N GLY A 14 -12.20 -20.01 2.40
CA GLY A 14 -12.55 -20.83 1.24
C GLY A 14 -11.69 -20.53 0.00
N PRO A 15 -11.92 -21.24 -1.12
CA PRO A 15 -11.18 -21.03 -2.36
C PRO A 15 -11.35 -19.62 -2.95
N ALA A 16 -12.46 -18.94 -2.64
CA ALA A 16 -12.72 -17.56 -3.06
C ALA A 16 -11.62 -16.59 -2.57
N ASP A 17 -11.11 -16.78 -1.34
CA ASP A 17 -10.01 -15.96 -0.81
C ASP A 17 -8.78 -16.01 -1.72
N ILE A 18 -8.50 -17.16 -2.34
CA ILE A 18 -7.37 -17.31 -3.27
C ILE A 18 -7.59 -16.48 -4.53
N ALA A 19 -8.81 -16.49 -5.08
CA ALA A 19 -9.15 -15.67 -6.24
C ALA A 19 -9.03 -14.18 -5.91
N GLU A 20 -9.50 -13.76 -4.74
CA GLU A 20 -9.38 -12.38 -4.28
C GLU A 20 -7.92 -11.96 -4.05
N LEU A 21 -7.09 -12.83 -3.46
CA LEU A 21 -5.65 -12.58 -3.30
C LEU A 21 -4.96 -12.42 -4.65
N ILE A 22 -5.32 -13.23 -5.65
CA ILE A 22 -4.81 -13.09 -7.01
C ILE A 22 -5.19 -11.72 -7.60
N ARG A 23 -6.43 -11.24 -7.38
CA ARG A 23 -6.85 -9.88 -7.79
C ARG A 23 -6.09 -8.79 -7.04
N LEU A 24 -5.73 -8.99 -5.77
CA LEU A 24 -4.86 -8.05 -5.05
C LEU A 24 -3.46 -7.97 -5.67
N TYR A 25 -2.88 -9.09 -6.14
CA TYR A 25 -1.62 -9.05 -6.88
C TYR A 25 -1.74 -8.29 -8.21
N GLU A 26 -2.85 -8.45 -8.93
CA GLU A 26 -3.14 -7.70 -10.15
C GLU A 26 -3.26 -6.19 -9.87
N ARG A 27 -4.04 -5.81 -8.85
CA ARG A 27 -4.15 -4.41 -8.42
C ARG A 27 -2.80 -3.86 -7.99
N LYS A 28 -2.03 -4.60 -7.20
CA LYS A 28 -0.68 -4.19 -6.80
C LYS A 28 0.18 -3.91 -8.03
N ALA A 29 0.17 -4.80 -9.02
CA ALA A 29 0.96 -4.64 -10.24
C ALA A 29 0.61 -3.36 -11.03
N SER A 30 -0.67 -2.92 -11.02
CA SER A 30 -1.09 -1.68 -11.71
C SER A 30 -0.54 -0.41 -11.03
N HIS A 31 -0.32 -0.44 -9.71
CA HIS A 31 0.27 0.69 -8.97
C HIS A 31 1.81 0.73 -9.01
N GLN A 32 2.48 -0.39 -9.25
CA GLN A 32 3.96 -0.44 -9.22
C GLN A 32 4.64 0.18 -10.42
N LYS A 33 3.92 0.42 -11.54
CA LYS A 33 4.45 0.97 -12.80
C LYS A 33 5.77 0.29 -13.22
N ALA A 34 5.71 -1.02 -13.47
CA ALA A 34 6.92 -1.79 -13.71
C ALA A 34 7.56 -1.54 -15.08
N TYR A 35 8.90 -1.53 -15.14
CA TYR A 35 9.71 -1.22 -16.32
C TYR A 35 10.87 -2.22 -16.48
N ASN A 36 11.42 -2.32 -17.68
CA ASN A 36 12.66 -3.06 -17.96
C ASN A 36 13.57 -2.31 -18.96
N THR A 37 13.20 -1.07 -19.28
CA THR A 37 13.95 -0.15 -20.12
C THR A 37 14.02 1.20 -19.41
N LEU A 38 15.22 1.73 -19.23
CA LEU A 38 15.48 3.02 -18.59
C LEU A 38 16.42 3.83 -19.49
N ASN A 39 16.09 5.10 -19.76
CA ASN A 39 16.85 5.98 -20.65
C ASN A 39 17.16 5.37 -22.04
N GLY A 40 16.23 4.57 -22.58
CA GLY A 40 16.37 3.90 -23.88
C GLY A 40 17.15 2.58 -23.84
N TYR A 41 17.76 2.22 -22.71
CA TYR A 41 18.55 0.99 -22.57
C TYR A 41 17.80 -0.07 -21.77
N ARG A 42 17.96 -1.34 -22.16
CA ARG A 42 17.45 -2.47 -21.36
C ARG A 42 18.20 -2.55 -20.05
N VAL A 43 17.46 -2.73 -18.96
CA VAL A 43 18.07 -2.96 -17.66
C VAL A 43 18.61 -4.40 -17.63
N CYS A 44 19.86 -4.54 -17.20
CA CYS A 44 20.52 -5.82 -17.04
C CYS A 44 20.53 -6.26 -15.57
N ASP A 45 20.57 -7.58 -15.35
CA ASP A 45 20.84 -8.17 -14.05
C ASP A 45 22.33 -8.08 -13.67
N SER A 46 22.69 -8.58 -12.49
CA SER A 46 24.07 -8.55 -11.97
C SER A 46 25.08 -9.34 -12.81
N SER A 47 24.61 -10.25 -13.67
CA SER A 47 25.42 -11.00 -14.63
C SER A 47 25.52 -10.34 -16.02
N GLY A 48 24.90 -9.16 -16.19
CA GLY A 48 24.84 -8.45 -17.48
C GLY A 48 23.76 -8.99 -18.43
N GLY A 49 22.96 -9.98 -18.02
CA GLY A 49 21.85 -10.52 -18.79
C GLY A 49 20.58 -9.67 -18.69
N ALA A 50 19.60 -9.86 -19.58
CA ALA A 50 18.33 -9.14 -19.47
C ALA A 50 17.56 -9.55 -18.20
N VAL A 51 16.96 -8.57 -17.51
CA VAL A 51 16.14 -8.84 -16.33
C VAL A 51 15.00 -9.82 -16.65
N LYS A 52 14.85 -10.85 -15.81
CA LYS A 52 13.83 -11.90 -15.99
C LYS A 52 12.41 -11.43 -15.68
N ARG A 53 12.27 -10.29 -14.99
CA ARG A 53 11.00 -9.68 -14.60
C ARG A 53 11.13 -8.15 -14.69
N PRO A 54 10.06 -7.44 -15.04
CA PRO A 54 10.02 -5.99 -14.90
C PRO A 54 10.31 -5.56 -13.46
N ILE A 55 11.11 -4.50 -13.33
CA ILE A 55 11.45 -3.85 -12.07
C ILE A 55 10.30 -2.92 -11.71
N PRO A 56 9.76 -2.97 -10.47
CA PRO A 56 8.75 -2.02 -10.06
C PRO A 56 9.36 -0.62 -9.89
N TRP A 57 8.71 0.40 -10.41
CA TRP A 57 9.12 1.78 -10.11
C TRP A 57 8.83 2.12 -8.65
N LEU A 58 7.60 1.83 -8.20
CA LEU A 58 7.20 1.93 -6.80
C LEU A 58 7.20 0.53 -6.16
N GLU A 59 8.01 0.33 -5.12
CA GLU A 59 8.12 -0.97 -4.45
C GLU A 59 6.92 -1.22 -3.51
N LEU A 60 6.00 -2.09 -3.92
CA LEU A 60 4.78 -2.43 -3.17
C LEU A 60 4.73 -3.92 -2.81
N GLU A 61 4.18 -4.19 -1.64
CA GLU A 61 3.90 -5.53 -1.11
C GLU A 61 2.42 -5.70 -0.76
N LEU A 62 1.99 -6.96 -0.66
CA LEU A 62 0.75 -7.31 0.04
C LEU A 62 1.11 -7.48 1.51
N CYS A 63 0.68 -6.53 2.33
CA CYS A 63 1.06 -6.40 3.72
C CYS A 63 -0.11 -6.83 4.60
N HIS A 64 0.12 -7.81 5.47
CA HIS A 64 -0.90 -8.22 6.44
C HIS A 64 -0.94 -7.23 7.58
N ILE A 65 -2.13 -6.72 7.91
CA ILE A 65 -2.36 -5.90 9.09
C ILE A 65 -2.12 -6.76 10.34
N TYR A 66 -2.78 -7.92 10.46
CA TYR A 66 -2.39 -8.94 11.43
C TYR A 66 -1.34 -9.88 10.79
N PRO A 67 -0.10 -9.97 11.30
CA PRO A 67 0.99 -10.64 10.62
C PRO A 67 0.70 -12.11 10.25
N ASN A 68 1.00 -12.47 9.00
CA ASN A 68 0.81 -13.85 8.50
C ASN A 68 1.61 -14.88 9.30
N SER A 69 2.83 -14.54 9.72
CA SER A 69 3.69 -15.40 10.56
C SER A 69 3.11 -15.67 11.96
N LYS A 70 2.16 -14.84 12.41
CA LYS A 70 1.46 -14.96 13.70
C LYS A 70 0.05 -15.55 13.57
N GLY A 71 -0.31 -16.05 12.39
CA GLY A 71 -1.63 -16.62 12.13
C GLY A 71 -2.66 -15.60 11.65
N GLY A 72 -2.21 -14.49 11.04
CA GLY A 72 -3.11 -13.58 10.33
C GLY A 72 -3.90 -14.30 9.24
N ALA A 73 -5.13 -13.85 9.02
CA ALA A 73 -5.99 -14.37 7.96
C ALA A 73 -5.44 -13.99 6.58
N ASN A 74 -5.57 -14.89 5.63
CA ASN A 74 -5.22 -14.70 4.23
C ASN A 74 -6.45 -14.28 3.43
N THR A 75 -7.11 -13.24 3.93
CA THR A 75 -8.30 -12.61 3.33
C THR A 75 -7.97 -11.18 2.93
N THR A 76 -8.73 -10.63 1.98
CA THR A 76 -8.54 -9.24 1.52
C THR A 76 -8.75 -8.20 2.62
N CYS A 77 -9.58 -8.49 3.62
CA CYS A 77 -9.82 -7.59 4.74
C CYS A 77 -8.63 -7.50 5.73
N ASN A 78 -7.71 -8.48 5.72
CA ASN A 78 -6.51 -8.44 6.56
C ASN A 78 -5.26 -7.96 5.80
N ILE A 79 -5.37 -7.69 4.51
CA ILE A 79 -4.23 -7.42 3.64
C ILE A 79 -4.44 -6.08 2.95
N ILE A 80 -3.43 -5.23 2.97
CA ILE A 80 -3.37 -3.99 2.20
C ILE A 80 -2.22 -4.01 1.20
N ILE A 81 -2.35 -3.23 0.14
CA ILE A 81 -1.25 -2.92 -0.75
C ILE A 81 -0.56 -1.67 -0.18
N ALA A 82 0.69 -1.83 0.26
CA ALA A 82 1.44 -0.73 0.86
C ALA A 82 2.92 -0.76 0.42
N PRO A 83 3.68 0.33 0.62
CA PRO A 83 5.10 0.36 0.29
C PRO A 83 5.88 -0.71 1.06
N SER A 84 6.75 -1.44 0.35
CA SER A 84 7.60 -2.49 0.93
C SER A 84 8.41 -1.99 2.12
N LEU A 85 8.91 -0.76 2.05
CA LEU A 85 9.69 -0.15 3.13
C LEU A 85 8.88 -0.04 4.44
N ILE A 86 7.61 0.36 4.35
CA ILE A 86 6.70 0.46 5.51
C ILE A 86 6.42 -0.92 6.09
N ASN A 87 6.17 -1.93 5.25
CA ASN A 87 5.99 -3.30 5.71
C ASN A 87 7.22 -3.83 6.48
N ARG A 88 8.42 -3.55 5.96
CA ARG A 88 9.69 -3.94 6.60
C ARG A 88 9.91 -3.27 7.95
N MET A 89 9.40 -2.05 8.16
CA MET A 89 9.46 -1.38 9.46
C MET A 89 8.61 -2.12 10.50
N MET A 90 7.45 -2.65 10.09
CA MET A 90 6.52 -3.37 10.98
C MET A 90 6.99 -4.79 11.32
N LYS A 91 7.71 -5.44 10.39
CA LYS A 91 8.18 -6.83 10.53
C LYS A 91 6.99 -7.78 10.81
N ASP A 92 7.03 -8.47 11.93
CA ASP A 92 5.99 -9.41 12.40
C ASP A 92 5.27 -8.89 13.67
N SER A 93 5.29 -7.57 13.88
CA SER A 93 4.65 -6.94 15.04
C SER A 93 3.14 -7.02 14.93
N VAL A 94 2.48 -7.48 15.99
CA VAL A 94 1.02 -7.48 16.04
C VAL A 94 0.56 -6.05 16.35
N PRO A 95 -0.36 -5.47 15.56
CA PRO A 95 -0.83 -4.10 15.76
C PRO A 95 -1.52 -3.94 17.12
N VAL A 96 -1.28 -2.79 17.76
CA VAL A 96 -1.91 -2.43 19.04
C VAL A 96 -3.01 -1.43 18.75
N CYS A 97 -4.25 -1.90 18.71
CA CYS A 97 -5.39 -1.01 18.46
C CYS A 97 -5.94 -0.42 19.74
N ILE A 98 -6.10 0.89 19.74
CA ILE A 98 -6.69 1.63 20.85
C ILE A 98 -8.13 2.05 20.51
N THR A 99 -8.43 2.31 19.23
CA THR A 99 -9.69 2.93 18.78
C THR A 99 -10.48 2.04 17.82
N ARG A 100 -10.11 2.02 16.52
CA ARG A 100 -10.83 1.27 15.48
C ARG A 100 -10.31 -0.16 15.35
N ARG A 101 -11.21 -1.14 15.51
CA ARG A 101 -10.88 -2.57 15.34
C ARG A 101 -10.41 -2.93 13.93
N THR A 102 -10.75 -2.12 12.93
CA THR A 102 -10.39 -2.34 11.53
C THR A 102 -8.87 -2.44 11.33
N PHE A 103 -8.09 -1.66 12.09
CA PHE A 103 -6.62 -1.66 11.99
C PHE A 103 -5.94 -2.74 12.84
N CYS A 104 -6.71 -3.60 13.53
CA CYS A 104 -6.13 -4.73 14.27
C CYS A 104 -5.77 -5.89 13.38
N GLY A 105 -6.25 -5.84 12.13
CA GLY A 105 -6.26 -6.98 11.25
C GLY A 105 -7.11 -8.11 11.82
N ILE A 106 -7.05 -9.23 11.12
CA ILE A 106 -7.89 -10.39 11.38
C ILE A 106 -6.96 -11.56 11.64
N LYS A 107 -7.02 -12.11 12.85
CA LYS A 107 -6.41 -13.40 13.14
C LYS A 107 -7.31 -14.50 12.57
N ALA A 108 -6.71 -15.46 11.86
CA ALA A 108 -7.46 -16.60 11.35
C ALA A 108 -7.98 -17.48 12.49
N ALA A 109 -9.21 -17.97 12.33
CA ALA A 109 -9.90 -18.82 13.30
C ALA A 109 -9.83 -20.32 12.96
N GLY A 110 -9.29 -20.68 11.79
CA GLY A 110 -9.22 -22.07 11.35
C GLY A 110 -8.20 -22.91 12.12
N SER A 111 -8.27 -24.22 11.92
CA SER A 111 -7.29 -25.18 12.47
C SER A 111 -6.07 -25.33 11.55
N PHE A 112 -4.98 -25.87 12.08
CA PHE A 112 -3.78 -26.11 11.27
C PHE A 112 -4.04 -27.11 10.13
N LEU A 113 -3.85 -26.64 8.90
CA LEU A 113 -4.00 -27.44 7.68
C LEU A 113 -2.78 -27.22 6.77
N PRO A 114 -1.76 -28.08 6.81
CA PRO A 114 -0.51 -27.86 6.07
C PRO A 114 -0.70 -27.98 4.55
N VAL A 115 -0.04 -27.09 3.80
CA VAL A 115 0.07 -27.18 2.34
C VAL A 115 1.21 -28.14 1.97
N LYS A 116 0.91 -29.44 1.96
CA LYS A 116 1.91 -30.52 1.72
C LYS A 116 2.29 -30.70 0.25
N SER A 117 1.53 -30.14 -0.68
CA SER A 117 1.72 -30.34 -2.13
C SER A 117 1.68 -29.00 -2.89
N THR A 118 1.22 -28.99 -4.14
CA THR A 118 0.91 -27.74 -4.84
C THR A 118 -0.30 -27.07 -4.20
N LEU A 119 -0.39 -25.73 -4.29
CA LEU A 119 -1.53 -25.01 -3.72
C LEU A 119 -2.86 -25.52 -4.30
N LEU A 120 -2.94 -25.69 -5.61
CA LEU A 120 -4.14 -26.20 -6.28
C LEU A 120 -4.53 -27.59 -5.77
N LYS A 121 -3.57 -28.52 -5.66
CA LYS A 121 -3.84 -29.86 -5.15
C LYS A 121 -4.29 -29.82 -3.69
N SER A 122 -3.64 -29.02 -2.85
CA SER A 122 -4.03 -28.88 -1.44
C SER A 122 -5.42 -28.26 -1.28
N LEU A 123 -5.79 -27.32 -2.16
CA LEU A 123 -7.15 -26.77 -2.21
C LEU A 123 -8.16 -27.83 -2.65
N THR A 124 -7.88 -28.61 -3.69
CA THR A 124 -8.79 -29.67 -4.18
C THR A 124 -8.91 -30.87 -3.22
N GLU A 125 -7.91 -31.09 -2.36
CA GLU A 125 -8.00 -32.09 -1.29
C GLU A 125 -8.87 -31.61 -0.12
N GLN A 126 -8.81 -30.31 0.19
CA GLN A 126 -9.58 -29.69 1.28
C GLN A 126 -11.00 -29.29 0.87
N TYR A 127 -11.17 -28.83 -0.36
CA TYR A 127 -12.40 -28.35 -0.98
C TYR A 127 -12.65 -29.14 -2.25
N SER A 128 -13.91 -29.27 -2.69
CA SER A 128 -14.19 -30.07 -3.89
C SER A 128 -13.56 -29.46 -5.15
N GLN A 129 -13.23 -30.28 -6.15
CA GLN A 129 -12.69 -29.79 -7.43
C GLN A 129 -13.62 -28.78 -8.10
N VAL A 130 -14.94 -29.00 -8.02
CA VAL A 130 -15.97 -28.12 -8.59
C VAL A 130 -15.90 -26.74 -7.93
N GLU A 131 -15.90 -26.69 -6.60
CA GLU A 131 -15.85 -25.45 -5.82
C GLU A 131 -14.57 -24.65 -6.11
N VAL A 132 -13.41 -25.32 -6.17
CA VAL A 132 -12.13 -24.67 -6.49
C VAL A 132 -12.14 -24.11 -7.92
N GLN A 133 -12.68 -24.87 -8.88
CA GLN A 133 -12.74 -24.43 -10.27
C GLN A 133 -13.69 -23.24 -10.45
N GLU A 134 -14.85 -23.26 -9.80
CA GLU A 134 -15.80 -22.15 -9.80
C GLU A 134 -15.19 -20.88 -9.21
N ALA A 135 -14.51 -21.00 -8.06
CA ALA A 135 -13.86 -19.87 -7.41
C ALA A 135 -12.71 -19.27 -8.22
N LEU A 136 -11.90 -20.10 -8.90
CA LEU A 136 -10.73 -19.63 -9.67
C LEU A 136 -11.07 -19.24 -11.11
N ASN A 137 -12.25 -19.61 -11.64
CA ASN A 137 -12.66 -19.30 -13.01
C ASN A 137 -12.59 -17.80 -13.36
N PRO A 138 -12.95 -16.85 -12.48
CA PRO A 138 -12.86 -15.42 -12.78
C PRO A 138 -11.44 -14.88 -12.94
N VAL A 139 -10.42 -15.58 -12.43
CA VAL A 139 -9.01 -15.14 -12.42
C VAL A 139 -8.11 -16.00 -13.32
N LYS A 140 -8.67 -16.95 -14.07
CA LYS A 140 -7.92 -17.87 -14.93
C LYS A 140 -7.15 -17.20 -16.08
N HIS A 141 -7.57 -15.99 -16.46
CA HIS A 141 -7.07 -15.26 -17.64
C HIS A 141 -6.10 -14.13 -17.31
N ILE A 142 -5.55 -14.09 -16.09
CA ILE A 142 -4.60 -13.04 -15.71
C ILE A 142 -3.30 -13.24 -16.49
N THR A 143 -2.95 -12.24 -17.30
CA THR A 143 -1.77 -12.26 -18.16
C THR A 143 -0.57 -11.69 -17.42
N PHE A 144 0.51 -12.46 -17.36
CA PHE A 144 1.79 -11.96 -16.84
C PHE A 144 2.47 -11.05 -17.86
N ALA A 145 3.13 -9.99 -17.38
CA ALA A 145 3.91 -9.13 -18.23
C ALA A 145 5.07 -9.90 -18.88
N ASP A 146 5.09 -9.94 -20.21
CA ASP A 146 6.21 -10.51 -20.97
C ASP A 146 7.49 -9.66 -20.75
N PRO A 147 8.56 -10.24 -20.15
CA PRO A 147 9.81 -9.53 -19.92
C PRO A 147 10.58 -9.24 -21.22
N SER A 148 10.30 -9.97 -22.31
CA SER A 148 10.90 -9.74 -23.62
C SER A 148 10.39 -8.44 -24.28
N VAL A 149 9.21 -7.95 -23.89
CA VAL A 149 8.64 -6.70 -24.39
C VAL A 149 9.28 -5.51 -23.67
N SER A 150 9.65 -4.47 -24.43
CA SER A 150 10.25 -3.25 -23.88
C SER A 150 9.19 -2.44 -23.15
N ARG A 151 9.42 -2.15 -21.88
CA ARG A 151 8.58 -1.34 -21.00
C ARG A 151 9.41 -0.22 -20.44
N ARG A 152 9.24 0.97 -21.01
CA ARG A 152 9.96 2.17 -20.57
C ARG A 152 9.36 2.70 -19.28
N LEU A 153 10.22 3.15 -18.38
CA LEU A 153 9.77 4.01 -17.29
C LEU A 153 9.52 5.41 -17.85
N PHE A 154 8.25 5.81 -17.93
CA PHE A 154 7.88 7.18 -18.32
C PHE A 154 7.93 8.12 -17.10
N GLY A 155 8.10 9.42 -17.32
CA GLY A 155 7.86 10.42 -16.27
C GLY A 155 6.45 10.31 -15.70
N THR A 156 6.32 10.44 -14.38
CA THR A 156 5.04 10.76 -13.72
C THR A 156 5.25 12.11 -13.08
N ASP A 157 4.40 13.08 -13.41
CA ASP A 157 4.27 14.27 -12.60
C ASP A 157 3.60 13.86 -11.28
N ILE A 158 4.43 13.65 -10.25
CA ILE A 158 3.98 13.19 -8.93
C ILE A 158 3.16 14.26 -8.20
N TYR A 159 3.25 15.53 -8.61
CA TYR A 159 2.44 16.60 -8.04
C TYR A 159 1.02 16.60 -8.64
N ALA A 160 0.90 16.33 -9.93
CA ALA A 160 -0.41 16.18 -10.59
C ALA A 160 -1.05 14.79 -10.34
N TYR A 161 -0.24 13.75 -10.24
CA TYR A 161 -0.68 12.36 -10.13
C TYR A 161 0.10 11.61 -9.03
N PRO A 162 -0.13 11.94 -7.74
CA PRO A 162 0.61 11.37 -6.62
C PRO A 162 0.33 9.85 -6.46
N PRO A 163 1.30 8.95 -6.76
CA PRO A 163 1.05 7.51 -6.76
C PRO A 163 0.69 6.92 -5.38
N LEU A 164 1.30 7.39 -4.27
CA LEU A 164 0.99 6.83 -2.95
C LEU A 164 -0.36 7.30 -2.42
N LEU A 165 -0.70 8.57 -2.61
CA LEU A 165 -2.01 9.13 -2.25
C LEU A 165 -3.12 8.42 -3.03
N LYS A 166 -2.92 8.21 -4.34
CA LYS A 166 -3.86 7.45 -5.17
C LYS A 166 -4.07 6.04 -4.60
N LEU A 167 -2.99 5.33 -4.30
CA LEU A 167 -3.06 4.00 -3.70
C LEU A 167 -3.80 4.02 -2.35
N LEU A 168 -3.51 4.99 -1.49
CA LEU A 168 -4.17 5.13 -0.19
C LEU A 168 -5.67 5.34 -0.34
N LYS A 169 -6.10 6.23 -1.24
CA LYS A 169 -7.51 6.52 -1.52
C LYS A 169 -8.25 5.27 -2.00
N GLU A 170 -7.58 4.51 -2.86
CA GLU A 170 -8.05 3.27 -3.44
C GLU A 170 -8.15 2.12 -2.44
N GLU A 171 -7.20 2.01 -1.51
CA GLU A 171 -7.21 1.04 -0.42
C GLU A 171 -8.22 1.42 0.67
N SER A 172 -8.34 2.71 1.00
CA SER A 172 -9.36 3.22 1.92
C SER A 172 -10.77 2.91 1.42
N SER A 173 -11.01 3.07 0.11
CA SER A 173 -12.29 2.71 -0.51
C SER A 173 -12.55 1.21 -0.43
N ARG A 174 -11.53 0.38 -0.70
CA ARG A 174 -11.66 -1.09 -0.67
C ARG A 174 -11.94 -1.62 0.74
N LEU A 175 -11.40 -0.96 1.77
CA LEU A 175 -11.61 -1.30 3.17
C LEU A 175 -12.81 -0.57 3.78
N GLU A 176 -13.63 0.12 2.98
CA GLU A 176 -14.82 0.85 3.43
C GLU A 176 -14.52 1.93 4.49
N LEU A 177 -13.32 2.52 4.45
CA LEU A 177 -12.88 3.62 5.30
C LEU A 177 -13.34 4.97 4.72
N TRP A 178 -14.65 5.17 4.68
CA TRP A 178 -15.27 6.30 3.98
C TRP A 178 -14.87 7.67 4.56
N ASP A 179 -14.83 7.81 5.87
CA ASP A 179 -14.43 9.08 6.53
C ASP A 179 -12.99 9.48 6.16
N LEU A 180 -12.08 8.51 6.20
CA LEU A 180 -10.69 8.71 5.80
C LEU A 180 -10.59 9.07 4.32
N ARG A 181 -11.36 8.39 3.47
CA ARG A 181 -11.42 8.67 2.02
C ARG A 181 -11.89 10.10 1.73
N GLU A 182 -12.93 10.57 2.40
CA GLU A 182 -13.40 11.95 2.22
C GLU A 182 -12.41 12.98 2.77
N SER A 183 -11.72 12.64 3.85
CA SER A 183 -10.63 13.45 4.39
C SER A 183 -9.44 13.52 3.43
N ILE A 184 -9.11 12.42 2.74
CA ILE A 184 -8.12 12.40 1.65
C ILE A 184 -8.55 13.32 0.49
N ASN A 185 -9.83 13.33 0.10
CA ASN A 185 -10.34 14.27 -0.92
C ASN A 185 -10.12 15.73 -0.51
N HIS A 186 -10.33 16.04 0.78
CA HIS A 186 -10.11 17.39 1.30
C HIS A 186 -8.63 17.77 1.29
N ILE A 187 -7.75 16.85 1.69
CA ILE A 187 -6.29 17.03 1.64
C ILE A 187 -5.83 17.27 0.19
N GLU A 188 -6.28 16.44 -0.75
CA GLU A 188 -5.93 16.52 -2.16
C GLU A 188 -6.32 17.88 -2.79
N SER A 189 -7.46 18.44 -2.36
CA SER A 189 -7.99 19.71 -2.87
C SER A 189 -7.49 20.96 -2.13
N SER A 190 -6.66 20.80 -1.09
CA SER A 190 -6.25 21.91 -0.23
C SER A 190 -4.74 22.10 -0.17
N HIS A 191 -4.28 23.35 -0.04
CA HIS A 191 -2.86 23.72 -0.03
C HIS A 191 -2.27 23.93 1.37
N TRP A 192 -2.96 23.50 2.43
CA TRP A 192 -2.56 23.81 3.81
C TRP A 192 -1.49 22.86 4.36
N LEU A 193 -1.34 21.66 3.81
CA LEU A 193 -0.26 20.75 4.18
C LEU A 193 1.06 21.25 3.59
N PHE A 194 1.98 21.67 4.47
CA PHE A 194 3.28 22.20 4.09
C PHE A 194 4.37 21.15 4.30
N ALA A 195 4.70 20.43 3.23
CA ALA A 195 5.87 19.55 3.11
C ALA A 195 6.11 19.30 1.62
N GLY A 196 7.29 18.82 1.21
CA GLY A 196 7.66 18.61 -0.22
C GLY A 196 6.54 18.04 -1.11
N PRO A 197 6.46 16.72 -1.32
CA PRO A 197 5.25 16.10 -1.85
C PRO A 197 4.31 15.80 -0.67
N ALA A 198 3.76 16.84 -0.02
CA ALA A 198 3.08 16.71 1.29
C ALA A 198 2.01 15.60 1.34
N ASN A 199 1.18 15.53 0.29
CA ASN A 199 0.12 14.53 0.20
C ASN A 199 0.68 13.11 0.12
N GLU A 200 1.83 12.93 -0.52
CA GLU A 200 2.51 11.63 -0.57
C GLU A 200 3.10 11.25 0.79
N LEU A 201 3.64 12.22 1.54
CA LEU A 201 4.16 11.97 2.90
C LEU A 201 3.04 11.67 3.90
N PHE A 202 1.87 12.32 3.75
CA PHE A 202 0.66 11.91 4.45
C PHE A 202 0.30 10.46 4.11
N ALA A 203 0.36 10.07 2.83
CA ALA A 203 0.07 8.70 2.44
C ALA A 203 1.03 7.68 3.07
N VAL A 204 2.32 8.01 3.13
CA VAL A 204 3.32 7.21 3.85
C VAL A 204 2.95 7.04 5.33
N ALA A 205 2.62 8.14 6.00
CA ALA A 205 2.22 8.14 7.41
C ALA A 205 0.98 7.28 7.64
N ALA A 206 -0.02 7.42 6.76
CA ALA A 206 -1.27 6.67 6.82
C ALA A 206 -1.05 5.16 6.62
N PHE A 207 -0.23 4.73 5.65
CA PHE A 207 0.10 3.31 5.48
C PHE A 207 0.81 2.72 6.71
N HIS A 208 1.71 3.49 7.32
CA HIS A 208 2.35 3.08 8.56
C HIS A 208 1.34 2.94 9.70
N ALA A 209 0.43 3.89 9.84
CA ALA A 209 -0.62 3.85 10.84
C ALA A 209 -1.57 2.65 10.62
N MET A 210 -1.95 2.38 9.37
CA MET A 210 -2.80 1.23 9.04
C MET A 210 -2.17 -0.10 9.47
N LEU A 211 -0.84 -0.24 9.33
CA LEU A 211 -0.14 -1.47 9.70
C LEU A 211 0.26 -1.54 11.18
N ASN A 212 0.37 -0.42 11.89
CA ASN A 212 0.71 -0.39 13.32
C ASN A 212 -0.51 -0.47 14.25
N GLY A 213 -1.73 -0.48 13.69
CA GLY A 213 -2.98 -0.50 14.46
C GLY A 213 -3.53 0.88 14.80
N ASP A 214 -3.04 1.91 14.11
CA ASP A 214 -3.28 3.32 14.40
C ASP A 214 -2.93 3.68 15.85
N ALA A 215 -1.77 3.21 16.32
CA ALA A 215 -1.38 3.28 17.73
C ALA A 215 -1.30 4.72 18.28
N ASP A 216 -1.03 5.70 17.42
CA ASP A 216 -0.96 7.13 17.76
C ASP A 216 -2.20 7.92 17.30
N ASN A 217 -3.27 7.23 16.91
CA ASN A 217 -4.55 7.80 16.45
C ASN A 217 -4.44 8.74 15.24
N LEU A 218 -3.41 8.59 14.40
CA LEU A 218 -3.23 9.41 13.20
C LEU A 218 -4.46 9.27 12.29
N LEU A 219 -4.87 8.04 11.97
CA LEU A 219 -6.00 7.79 11.07
C LEU A 219 -7.31 8.20 11.71
N GLU A 220 -7.49 7.99 13.01
CA GLU A 220 -8.68 8.45 13.73
C GLU A 220 -8.81 9.99 13.66
N ILE A 221 -7.74 10.72 13.99
CA ILE A 221 -7.72 12.19 13.89
C ILE A 221 -8.05 12.63 12.46
N PHE A 222 -7.36 12.06 11.47
CA PHE A 222 -7.56 12.45 10.08
C PHE A 222 -8.88 11.96 9.49
N SER A 223 -9.53 10.94 10.06
CA SER A 223 -10.89 10.55 9.67
C SER A 223 -11.92 11.59 10.11
N GLY A 224 -11.69 12.25 11.26
CA GLY A 224 -12.52 13.35 11.75
C GLY A 224 -12.40 14.64 10.94
N LEU A 225 -11.38 14.79 10.10
CA LEU A 225 -11.16 15.98 9.26
C LEU A 225 -12.37 16.31 8.39
N HIS A 226 -13.00 15.30 7.78
CA HIS A 226 -14.18 15.52 6.96
C HIS A 226 -15.33 16.16 7.75
N GLU A 227 -15.63 15.62 8.94
CA GLU A 227 -16.69 16.15 9.81
C GLU A 227 -16.36 17.56 10.29
N ASP A 228 -15.12 17.80 10.69
CA ASP A 228 -14.63 19.12 11.09
C ASP A 228 -14.79 20.15 9.96
N VAL A 229 -14.43 19.80 8.73
CA VAL A 229 -14.61 20.67 7.56
C VAL A 229 -16.08 21.01 7.37
N MET A 230 -16.96 20.01 7.43
CA MET A 230 -18.39 20.19 7.23
C MET A 230 -19.01 21.05 8.34
N GLU A 231 -18.64 20.82 9.60
CA GLU A 231 -19.20 21.55 10.73
C GLU A 231 -18.71 23.01 10.77
N ARG A 232 -17.42 23.25 10.52
CA ARG A 232 -16.88 24.61 10.44
C ARG A 232 -17.50 25.38 9.28
N ALA A 233 -17.72 24.75 8.13
CA ALA A 233 -18.41 25.36 7.00
C ALA A 233 -19.85 25.78 7.37
N ARG A 234 -20.61 24.95 8.12
CA ARG A 234 -21.95 25.31 8.62
C ARG A 234 -21.91 26.48 9.59
N GLN A 235 -20.92 26.51 10.47
CA GLN A 235 -20.74 27.55 11.49
C GLN A 235 -20.08 28.84 10.93
N LYS A 236 -19.66 28.84 9.65
CA LYS A 236 -18.90 29.92 9.00
C LYS A 236 -17.56 30.20 9.70
N GLU A 237 -16.92 29.15 10.19
CA GLU A 237 -15.64 29.20 10.86
C GLU A 237 -14.52 28.63 9.96
N THR A 238 -13.28 29.01 10.25
CA THR A 238 -12.11 28.49 9.54
C THR A 238 -11.65 27.17 10.16
N LEU A 239 -11.29 26.20 9.31
CA LEU A 239 -10.68 24.96 9.78
C LEU A 239 -9.33 25.24 10.44
N ASN A 240 -9.04 24.56 11.57
CA ASN A 240 -7.75 24.66 12.22
C ASN A 240 -6.71 23.76 11.52
N HIS A 241 -6.20 24.21 10.37
CA HIS A 241 -5.18 23.48 9.62
C HIS A 241 -3.89 23.22 10.42
N ALA A 242 -3.54 24.11 11.36
CA ALA A 242 -2.35 23.98 12.19
C ALA A 242 -2.42 22.75 13.10
N TYR A 243 -3.61 22.38 13.60
CA TYR A 243 -3.81 21.16 14.37
C TYR A 243 -3.46 19.90 13.56
N TYR A 244 -3.99 19.79 12.35
CA TYR A 244 -3.72 18.63 11.48
C TYR A 244 -2.28 18.57 10.99
N GLN A 245 -1.69 19.73 10.63
CA GLN A 245 -0.28 19.82 10.24
C GLN A 245 0.62 19.38 11.40
N SER A 246 0.43 19.94 12.61
CA SER A 246 1.25 19.59 13.77
C SER A 246 1.12 18.11 14.16
N THR A 247 -0.06 17.53 14.00
CA THR A 247 -0.27 16.08 14.20
C THR A 247 0.59 15.26 13.24
N LEU A 248 0.59 15.63 11.95
CA LEU A 248 1.42 14.96 10.94
C LEU A 248 2.92 15.19 11.20
N ASP A 249 3.34 16.41 11.57
CA ASP A 249 4.74 16.73 11.88
C ASP A 249 5.26 15.88 13.04
N GLN A 250 4.47 15.76 14.12
CA GLN A 250 4.81 14.95 15.28
C GLN A 250 4.94 13.47 14.91
N TYR A 251 4.00 12.96 14.12
CA TYR A 251 4.02 11.57 13.67
C TYR A 251 5.25 11.27 12.80
N MET A 252 5.55 12.15 11.83
CA MET A 252 6.68 11.99 10.92
C MET A 252 8.03 12.10 11.64
N SER A 253 8.14 13.02 12.59
CA SER A 253 9.33 13.15 13.45
C SER A 253 9.52 11.91 14.32
N HIS A 254 8.45 11.39 14.93
CA HIS A 254 8.54 10.26 15.84
C HIS A 254 8.91 8.94 15.14
N HIS A 255 8.21 8.58 14.07
CA HIS A 255 8.35 7.26 13.42
C HIS A 255 9.41 7.23 12.32
N PHE A 256 9.63 8.37 11.65
CA PHE A 256 10.53 8.43 10.49
C PHE A 256 11.75 9.32 10.73
N ARG A 257 11.83 10.03 11.88
CA ARG A 257 12.87 11.03 12.16
C ARG A 257 12.96 12.08 11.05
N LEU A 258 11.80 12.42 10.47
CA LEU A 258 11.69 13.36 9.36
C LEU A 258 11.08 14.67 9.86
N ASP A 259 11.80 15.76 9.69
CA ASP A 259 11.29 17.11 9.85
C ASP A 259 10.63 17.58 8.55
N LEU A 260 9.30 17.76 8.57
CA LEU A 260 8.53 18.15 7.40
C LEU A 260 8.83 19.57 6.90
N HIS A 261 9.44 20.41 7.74
CA HIS A 261 9.89 21.74 7.33
C HIS A 261 11.21 21.72 6.54
N ASN A 262 11.97 20.61 6.61
CA ASN A 262 13.16 20.42 5.81
C ASN A 262 12.81 19.77 4.45
N GLN A 263 12.63 20.62 3.43
CA GLN A 263 12.22 20.20 2.09
C GLN A 263 13.16 19.19 1.43
N GLU A 264 14.48 19.41 1.53
CA GLU A 264 15.48 18.48 0.96
C GLU A 264 15.37 17.10 1.62
N ALA A 265 15.27 17.04 2.94
CA ALA A 265 15.09 15.78 3.66
C ALA A 265 13.79 15.06 3.25
N CYS A 266 12.70 15.80 3.07
CA CYS A 266 11.43 15.28 2.58
C CYS A 266 11.55 14.64 1.20
N PHE A 267 12.22 15.29 0.25
CA PHE A 267 12.42 14.75 -1.11
C PHE A 267 13.29 13.50 -1.09
N LEU A 268 14.41 13.53 -0.36
CA LEU A 268 15.32 12.39 -0.24
C LEU A 268 14.63 11.19 0.41
N PHE A 269 13.83 11.41 1.46
CA PHE A 269 13.04 10.37 2.10
C PHE A 269 12.00 9.78 1.15
N TYR A 270 11.21 10.61 0.47
CA TYR A 270 10.20 10.14 -0.50
C TYR A 270 10.82 9.32 -1.63
N ASN A 271 12.02 9.69 -2.10
CA ASN A 271 12.73 8.94 -3.15
C ASN A 271 13.08 7.50 -2.73
N THR A 272 13.16 7.19 -1.44
CA THR A 272 13.50 5.83 -0.96
C THR A 272 12.44 4.78 -1.27
N PHE A 273 11.20 5.19 -1.59
CA PHE A 273 10.12 4.28 -1.98
C PHE A 273 10.22 3.82 -3.45
N PHE A 274 11.13 4.41 -4.23
CA PHE A 274 11.22 4.20 -5.67
C PHE A 274 12.56 3.57 -6.06
N THR A 275 12.55 2.69 -7.05
CA THR A 275 13.79 2.13 -7.63
C THR A 275 14.52 3.15 -8.50
N VAL A 276 13.82 4.16 -9.00
CA VAL A 276 14.37 5.33 -9.68
C VAL A 276 13.73 6.58 -9.06
N PRO A 277 14.52 7.51 -8.50
CA PRO A 277 14.00 8.71 -7.85
C PRO A 277 13.09 9.55 -8.77
N PRO A 278 11.85 9.88 -8.34
CA PRO A 278 11.01 10.85 -9.03
C PRO A 278 11.52 12.28 -8.95
N LEU A 279 12.17 12.66 -7.84
CA LEU A 279 12.52 14.03 -7.52
C LEU A 279 14.03 14.19 -7.28
N ASP A 280 14.58 15.34 -7.62
CA ASP A 280 15.92 15.72 -7.16
C ASP A 280 15.86 16.31 -5.75
N LYS A 281 17.03 16.66 -5.21
CA LYS A 281 17.14 17.25 -3.88
C LYS A 281 16.47 18.63 -3.75
N HIS A 282 16.08 19.25 -4.87
CA HIS A 282 15.39 20.53 -4.94
C HIS A 282 13.89 20.36 -5.22
N GLY A 283 13.38 19.13 -5.34
CA GLY A 283 11.98 18.85 -5.65
C GLY A 283 11.64 18.96 -7.14
N ALA A 284 12.64 19.08 -8.03
CA ALA A 284 12.40 19.02 -9.46
C ALA A 284 12.23 17.58 -9.94
N LEU A 285 11.31 17.36 -10.88
CA LEU A 285 11.08 16.04 -11.47
C LEU A 285 12.34 15.58 -12.24
N ILE A 286 12.90 14.43 -11.85
CA ILE A 286 14.09 13.84 -12.51
C ILE A 286 13.69 13.02 -13.73
N ILE A 287 12.61 12.25 -13.61
CA ILE A 287 12.26 11.28 -14.64
C ILE A 287 11.75 12.06 -15.86
N PRO A 288 12.43 11.98 -17.01
CA PRO A 288 12.16 12.89 -18.10
C PRO A 288 10.73 12.69 -18.61
N HIS A 289 9.95 13.78 -18.62
CA HIS A 289 8.83 13.90 -19.53
C HIS A 289 9.37 13.77 -20.95
N GLN A 290 8.93 12.75 -21.68
CA GLN A 290 9.09 12.74 -23.12
C GLN A 290 7.71 12.63 -23.74
N PHE A 291 7.42 13.65 -24.56
CA PHE A 291 6.30 13.76 -25.48
C PHE A 291 6.10 12.50 -26.31
#